data_AF-A0A948Q6R1-F1
#
_entry.id   AF-A0A948Q6R1-F1
#
_cell.length_a   1.000
_cell.length_b   1.000
_cell.length_c   1.000
_cell.angle_alpha   90.00
_cell.angle_beta   90.00
_cell.angle_gamma   90.00
#
_symmetry.space_group_name_H-M   'P 1'
#
loop_
_entity.id
_entity.type
_entity.pdbx_description
1 polymer ?
#
loop_
_entity_poly.entity_id
_entity_poly.type
_entity_poly.pdbx_seq_one_letter_code
_entity_poly.pdbx_strand_id
1 'polypeptide(L)'
;AYLAAIRENLPAVFARFRPGLVFYLAGSDPGVGDKLGDWRISLEGMLARDRMVTEMVRPPAGEFPPIPTVILLAGGYGPAAWRHGAAYFSWLLSGRSELDIPVEMELPVDHYRRLTRLMKRAGRGPATKEPAGPSAASPDEDDWGLREEEFGGIGPIRDTLFLGAFSRHGIELALEEFGLMDRLRRLGFQDMMVTIDLDDPLGHTLRISTGEDPGLAIFEVRLRVDRALRPGSGFLVVEWLLIQDARSSFEMSRPLLPGQKHPGLGLLRDTAAVLYVVCERLGLDGLAFTPSHFHMASLSQPQGVFPDPASQARFEAFQRATRGLRFGEASRAVDGGRIRDTAAAAPAVWIPDLMILPVSPALKEELASPGFRRRVAAEADRFRFARTDHKL
;
A
#
# COMPACT_ATOMS: atom_id res chain seq x y z
N ALA A 1 -31.20 -7.80 21.33
CA ALA A 1 -30.90 -7.63 22.77
C ALA A 1 -30.18 -6.30 23.05
N TYR A 2 -28.93 -6.13 22.61
CA TYR A 2 -28.12 -4.94 22.92
C TYR A 2 -28.78 -3.58 22.57
N LEU A 3 -29.19 -3.39 21.31
CA LEU A 3 -29.85 -2.14 20.89
C LEU A 3 -31.20 -1.90 21.58
N ALA A 4 -31.93 -2.97 21.92
CA ALA A 4 -33.21 -2.86 22.64
C ALA A 4 -32.96 -2.33 24.06
N ALA A 5 -31.95 -2.87 24.75
CA ALA A 5 -31.57 -2.40 26.08
C ALA A 5 -31.21 -0.91 26.10
N ILE A 6 -30.47 -0.42 25.09
CA ILE A 6 -30.15 1.00 24.97
C ILE A 6 -31.44 1.82 24.76
N ARG A 7 -32.30 1.39 23.83
CA ARG A 7 -33.55 2.08 23.51
C ARG A 7 -34.49 2.19 24.72
N GLU A 8 -34.57 1.13 25.52
CA GLU A 8 -35.46 1.05 26.69
C GLU A 8 -34.94 1.86 27.88
N ASN A 9 -33.63 1.85 28.12
CA ASN A 9 -33.07 2.37 29.38
C ASN A 9 -32.49 3.78 29.25
N LEU A 10 -31.88 4.12 28.11
CA LEU A 10 -31.16 5.38 27.96
C LEU A 10 -32.08 6.63 28.06
N PRO A 11 -33.29 6.66 27.49
CA PRO A 11 -34.17 7.83 27.62
C PRO A 11 -34.53 8.18 29.07
N ALA A 12 -34.76 7.16 29.91
CA ALA A 12 -35.07 7.37 31.33
C ALA A 12 -33.90 8.00 32.10
N VAL A 13 -32.66 7.63 31.75
CA VAL A 13 -31.45 8.24 32.32
C VAL A 13 -31.36 9.71 31.94
N PHE A 14 -31.58 10.05 30.67
CA PHE A 14 -31.57 11.44 30.20
C PHE A 14 -32.65 12.29 30.85
N ALA A 15 -33.87 11.77 30.96
CA ALA A 15 -34.99 12.47 31.59
C ALA A 15 -34.73 12.77 33.07
N ARG A 16 -34.11 11.84 33.80
CA ARG A 16 -33.79 11.99 35.22
C ARG A 16 -32.59 12.91 35.47
N PHE A 17 -31.50 12.70 34.72
CA PHE A 17 -30.23 13.39 34.98
C PHE A 17 -30.17 14.79 34.34
N ARG A 18 -30.79 14.98 33.18
CA ARG A 18 -30.78 16.24 32.40
C ARG A 18 -29.36 16.79 32.18
N PRO A 19 -28.52 16.07 31.42
CA PRO A 19 -27.12 16.45 31.22
C PRO A 19 -26.97 17.78 30.47
N GLY A 20 -26.05 18.63 30.92
CA GLY A 20 -25.62 19.83 30.18
C GLY A 20 -24.47 19.60 29.19
N LEU A 21 -23.82 18.44 29.27
CA LEU A 21 -22.72 18.01 28.40
C LEU A 21 -22.70 16.47 28.38
N VAL A 22 -22.48 15.89 27.20
CA VAL A 22 -22.36 14.43 27.03
C VAL A 22 -20.99 14.06 26.47
N PHE A 23 -20.32 13.11 27.11
CA PHE A 23 -19.16 12.42 26.54
C PHE A 23 -19.61 11.06 26.01
N TYR A 24 -19.55 10.88 24.69
CA TYR A 24 -19.90 9.63 24.05
C TYR A 24 -18.64 8.85 23.68
N LEU A 25 -18.39 7.76 24.42
CA LEU A 25 -17.30 6.81 24.15
C LEU A 25 -17.76 5.80 23.09
N ALA A 26 -17.51 6.09 21.82
CA ALA A 26 -17.89 5.28 20.68
C ALA A 26 -16.95 4.07 20.51
N GLY A 27 -17.02 3.11 21.45
CA GLY A 27 -16.26 1.85 21.40
C GLY A 27 -16.81 0.90 20.34
N SER A 28 -15.93 0.14 19.70
CA SER A 28 -16.20 -0.85 18.67
C SER A 28 -15.96 -2.30 19.11
N ASP A 29 -15.56 -2.48 20.36
CA ASP A 29 -15.34 -3.76 21.02
C ASP A 29 -16.56 -4.70 21.07
N PRO A 30 -17.83 -4.27 21.02
CA PRO A 30 -18.95 -5.20 20.87
C PRO A 30 -19.07 -5.84 19.48
N GLY A 31 -18.25 -5.41 18.50
CA GLY A 31 -18.34 -5.82 17.10
C GLY A 31 -17.97 -7.29 16.86
N VAL A 32 -18.54 -7.90 15.80
CA VAL A 32 -18.35 -9.32 15.43
C VAL A 32 -16.90 -9.76 15.18
N GLY A 33 -15.99 -8.81 14.92
CA GLY A 33 -14.57 -9.06 14.67
C GLY A 33 -13.64 -8.71 15.84
N ASP A 34 -14.18 -8.27 16.97
CA ASP A 34 -13.41 -7.99 18.16
C ASP A 34 -13.11 -9.27 18.95
N LYS A 35 -11.93 -9.35 19.56
CA LYS A 35 -11.50 -10.52 20.34
C LYS A 35 -11.72 -10.38 21.84
N LEU A 36 -12.03 -9.16 22.30
CA LEU A 36 -12.22 -8.85 23.71
C LEU A 36 -13.69 -8.67 24.09
N GLY A 37 -14.56 -8.33 23.12
CA GLY A 37 -16.00 -8.23 23.36
C GLY A 37 -16.81 -9.42 22.85
N ASP A 38 -17.90 -9.73 23.56
CA ASP A 38 -18.69 -10.95 23.33
C ASP A 38 -20.03 -10.74 22.61
N TRP A 39 -20.40 -9.50 22.29
CA TRP A 39 -21.73 -9.16 21.79
C TRP A 39 -21.97 -9.50 20.31
N ARG A 40 -20.90 -9.65 19.54
CA ARG A 40 -20.91 -10.02 18.12
C ARG A 40 -21.84 -9.17 17.24
N ILE A 41 -21.87 -7.86 17.49
CA ILE A 41 -22.73 -6.90 16.78
C ILE A 41 -22.19 -6.65 15.37
N SER A 42 -23.08 -6.61 14.36
CA SER A 42 -22.70 -6.28 12.98
C SER A 42 -22.30 -4.81 12.83
N LEU A 43 -21.70 -4.45 11.69
CA LEU A 43 -21.35 -3.06 11.38
C LEU A 43 -22.60 -2.16 11.37
N GLU A 44 -23.70 -2.64 10.79
CA GLU A 44 -25.00 -1.97 10.75
C GLU A 44 -25.58 -1.78 12.15
N GLY A 45 -25.47 -2.80 13.00
CA GLY A 45 -25.94 -2.74 14.38
C GLY A 45 -25.15 -1.73 15.22
N MET A 46 -23.84 -1.65 14.99
CA MET A 46 -22.97 -0.66 15.62
C MET A 46 -23.31 0.76 15.17
N LEU A 47 -23.51 0.98 13.86
CA LEU A 47 -23.96 2.28 13.36
C LEU A 47 -25.34 2.65 13.91
N ALA A 48 -26.27 1.70 14.01
CA ALA A 48 -27.60 1.94 14.58
C ALA A 48 -27.54 2.38 16.05
N ARG A 49 -26.60 1.84 16.84
CA ARG A 49 -26.32 2.32 18.19
C ARG A 49 -25.89 3.78 18.18
N ASP A 50 -24.87 4.09 17.39
CA ASP A 50 -24.26 5.42 17.36
C ASP A 50 -25.27 6.49 16.91
N ARG A 51 -26.11 6.15 15.94
CA ARG A 51 -27.25 6.97 15.50
C ARG A 51 -28.23 7.22 16.63
N MET A 52 -28.69 6.18 17.30
CA MET A 52 -29.67 6.28 18.38
C MET A 52 -29.18 7.21 19.51
N VAL A 53 -27.91 7.07 19.90
CA VAL A 53 -27.33 7.95 20.93
C VAL A 53 -27.22 9.38 20.41
N THR A 54 -26.76 9.57 19.17
CA THR A 54 -26.60 10.90 18.57
C THR A 54 -27.93 11.63 18.41
N GLU A 55 -28.95 10.96 17.88
CA GLU A 55 -30.29 11.52 17.68
C GLU A 55 -30.95 11.87 19.03
N MET A 56 -30.58 11.19 20.12
CA MET A 56 -31.05 11.52 21.47
C MET A 56 -30.41 12.80 22.05
N VAL A 57 -29.12 13.03 21.79
CA VAL A 57 -28.41 14.23 22.27
C VAL A 57 -28.52 15.42 21.32
N ARG A 58 -28.80 15.15 20.03
CA ARG A 58 -28.99 16.11 18.96
C ARG A 58 -30.23 15.73 18.16
N PRO A 59 -31.44 15.96 18.70
CA PRO A 59 -32.67 15.66 18.00
C PRO A 59 -32.80 16.51 16.73
N PRO A 60 -33.60 16.06 15.75
CA PRO A 60 -33.97 16.87 14.60
C PRO A 60 -34.53 18.23 15.03
N ALA A 61 -34.28 19.26 14.21
CA ALA A 61 -34.62 20.63 14.54
C ALA A 61 -36.11 20.79 14.88
N GLY A 62 -36.40 21.20 16.12
CA GLY A 62 -37.75 21.54 16.57
C GLY A 62 -38.26 20.81 17.81
N GLU A 63 -37.61 19.74 18.26
CA GLU A 63 -38.06 19.01 19.46
C GLU A 63 -37.50 19.61 20.75
N PHE A 64 -36.17 19.67 20.90
CA PHE A 64 -35.47 20.22 22.07
C PHE A 64 -34.09 20.77 21.67
N PRO A 65 -33.49 21.69 22.46
CA PRO A 65 -32.15 22.19 22.17
C PRO A 65 -31.12 21.06 22.22
N PRO A 66 -30.18 21.01 21.25
CA PRO A 66 -29.13 19.99 21.24
C PRO A 66 -28.22 20.15 22.47
N ILE A 67 -27.81 19.02 23.03
CA ILE A 67 -26.89 18.98 24.16
C ILE A 67 -25.45 18.99 23.59
N PRO A 68 -24.57 19.87 24.09
CA PRO A 68 -23.15 19.81 23.77
C PRO A 68 -22.62 18.38 23.94
N THR A 69 -22.01 17.83 22.89
CA THR A 69 -21.59 16.44 22.86
C THR A 69 -20.17 16.33 22.36
N VAL A 70 -19.33 15.63 23.12
CA VAL A 70 -17.96 15.26 22.76
C VAL A 70 -17.95 13.78 22.41
N ILE A 71 -17.57 13.46 21.18
CA ILE A 71 -17.44 12.08 20.72
C ILE A 71 -15.97 11.68 20.84
N LEU A 72 -15.71 10.60 21.56
CA LEU A 72 -14.39 10.00 21.69
C LEU A 72 -14.44 8.58 21.14
N LEU A 73 -13.48 8.24 20.28
CA LEU A 73 -13.27 6.84 19.92
C LEU A 73 -12.74 6.09 21.15
N ALA A 74 -13.25 4.89 21.37
CA ALA A 74 -12.87 4.05 22.51
C ALA A 74 -12.39 2.67 22.02
N GLY A 75 -12.64 1.62 22.82
CA GLY A 75 -12.17 0.25 22.56
C GLY A 75 -12.45 -0.24 21.14
N GLY A 76 -11.65 -1.20 20.67
CA GLY A 76 -11.67 -1.66 19.29
C GLY A 76 -10.36 -2.33 18.94
N TYR A 77 -10.35 -3.64 19.05
CA TYR A 77 -9.15 -4.47 19.03
C TYR A 77 -9.15 -5.47 17.87
N GLY A 78 -10.24 -5.52 17.11
CA GLY A 78 -10.31 -6.24 15.83
C GLY A 78 -9.57 -5.53 14.69
N PRO A 79 -9.04 -6.27 13.69
CA PRO A 79 -8.34 -5.68 12.54
C PRO A 79 -9.22 -4.76 11.67
N ALA A 80 -10.54 -4.85 11.82
CA ALA A 80 -11.53 -4.03 11.14
C ALA A 80 -12.24 -3.01 12.07
N ALA A 81 -11.76 -2.82 13.30
CA ALA A 81 -12.40 -1.95 14.30
C ALA A 81 -12.61 -0.50 13.80
N TRP A 82 -11.65 -0.01 13.01
CA TRP A 82 -11.71 1.32 12.39
C TRP A 82 -12.96 1.55 11.53
N ARG A 83 -13.54 0.50 10.95
CA ARG A 83 -14.73 0.59 10.08
C ARG A 83 -15.96 1.09 10.83
N HIS A 84 -16.07 0.79 12.12
CA HIS A 84 -17.20 1.25 12.93
C HIS A 84 -17.15 2.77 13.14
N GLY A 85 -15.98 3.30 13.50
CA GLY A 85 -15.77 4.75 13.59
C GLY A 85 -15.97 5.45 12.25
N ALA A 86 -15.43 4.87 11.17
CA ALA A 86 -15.60 5.40 9.82
C ALA A 86 -17.08 5.45 9.39
N ALA A 87 -17.87 4.42 9.70
CA ALA A 87 -19.31 4.38 9.44
C ALA A 87 -20.04 5.50 10.17
N TYR A 88 -19.72 5.66 11.45
CA TYR A 88 -20.35 6.66 12.28
C TYR A 88 -20.06 8.07 11.79
N PHE A 89 -18.80 8.40 11.51
CA PHE A 89 -18.42 9.72 10.99
C PHE A 89 -18.95 9.98 9.58
N SER A 90 -18.98 8.97 8.70
CA SER A 90 -19.58 9.09 7.37
C SER A 90 -21.04 9.49 7.48
N TRP A 91 -21.81 8.85 8.37
CA TRP A 91 -23.19 9.21 8.64
C TRP A 91 -23.32 10.62 9.24
N LEU A 92 -22.50 10.97 10.25
CA LEU A 92 -22.53 12.31 10.86
C LEU A 92 -22.31 13.44 9.85
N LEU A 93 -21.42 13.22 8.88
CA LEU A 93 -21.05 14.22 7.88
C LEU A 93 -22.03 14.29 6.71
N SER A 94 -22.59 13.14 6.30
CA SER A 94 -23.39 13.05 5.07
C SER A 94 -24.89 12.92 5.31
N GLY A 95 -25.31 12.51 6.51
CA GLY A 95 -26.68 12.11 6.84
C GLY A 95 -27.12 10.80 6.17
N ARG A 96 -26.28 10.17 5.34
CA ARG A 96 -26.61 8.94 4.60
C ARG A 96 -26.38 7.71 5.47
N SER A 97 -27.29 6.75 5.37
CA SER A 97 -27.20 5.47 6.10
C SER A 97 -26.63 4.33 5.24
N GLU A 98 -26.29 4.63 3.99
CA GLU A 98 -25.67 3.67 3.06
C GLU A 98 -24.22 3.42 3.50
N LEU A 99 -23.93 2.16 3.79
CA LEU A 99 -22.60 1.71 4.18
C LEU A 99 -21.77 1.37 2.94
N ASP A 100 -21.19 2.38 2.31
CA ASP A 100 -20.14 2.18 1.29
C ASP A 100 -18.75 2.31 1.95
N ILE A 101 -18.44 1.34 2.83
CA ILE A 101 -17.19 1.31 3.58
C ILE A 101 -16.41 0.08 3.14
N PRO A 102 -15.25 0.27 2.47
CA PRO A 102 -14.43 -0.82 1.96
C PRO A 102 -14.23 -1.93 3.00
N VAL A 103 -14.42 -3.18 2.56
CA VAL A 103 -14.43 -4.36 3.46
C VAL A 103 -13.05 -4.64 4.04
N GLU A 104 -12.03 -4.28 3.28
CA GLU A 104 -10.62 -4.36 3.62
C GLU A 104 -9.99 -2.98 3.34
N MET A 105 -8.77 -2.76 3.81
CA MET A 105 -7.89 -1.88 3.06
C MET A 105 -7.59 -2.57 1.73
N GLU A 106 -8.56 -2.59 0.81
CA GLU A 106 -8.22 -2.43 -0.60
C GLU A 106 -7.18 -1.32 -0.60
N LEU A 107 -6.02 -1.57 -1.23
CA LEU A 107 -5.01 -0.54 -1.45
C LEU A 107 -5.77 0.77 -1.70
N PRO A 108 -5.41 1.91 -1.07
CA PRO A 108 -6.21 3.15 -1.15
C PRO A 108 -6.30 3.75 -2.57
N VAL A 109 -6.23 2.93 -3.61
CA VAL A 109 -6.43 3.15 -5.03
C VAL A 109 -7.59 4.08 -5.28
N ASP A 110 -8.73 4.01 -4.57
CA ASP A 110 -9.82 4.97 -4.79
C ASP A 110 -9.53 6.39 -4.28
N HIS A 111 -8.78 6.53 -3.18
CA HIS A 111 -8.23 7.81 -2.75
C HIS A 111 -7.23 8.34 -3.80
N TYR A 112 -6.38 7.46 -4.35
CA TYR A 112 -5.35 7.79 -5.33
C TYR A 112 -5.89 7.98 -6.78
N ARG A 113 -7.02 7.37 -7.15
CA ARG A 113 -7.73 7.53 -8.43
C ARG A 113 -8.36 8.92 -8.55
N ARG A 114 -8.77 9.52 -7.43
CA ARG A 114 -9.23 10.93 -7.40
C ARG A 114 -8.06 11.88 -7.67
N LEU A 115 -6.86 11.56 -7.19
CA LEU A 115 -5.64 12.34 -7.42
C LEU A 115 -5.09 12.22 -8.85
N THR A 116 -5.16 11.06 -9.50
CA THR A 116 -4.73 10.94 -10.91
C THR A 116 -5.53 11.81 -11.88
N ARG A 117 -6.77 12.20 -11.52
CA ARG A 117 -7.55 13.19 -12.27
C ARG A 117 -6.94 14.60 -12.20
N LEU A 118 -6.17 14.92 -11.16
CA LEU A 118 -5.39 16.16 -11.04
C LEU A 118 -4.11 16.08 -11.87
N MET A 119 -3.42 14.93 -11.88
CA MET A 119 -2.27 14.71 -12.76
C MET A 119 -2.61 14.75 -14.27
N LYS A 120 -3.88 14.54 -14.66
CA LYS A 120 -4.36 14.81 -16.04
C LYS A 120 -4.16 16.28 -16.46
N ARG A 121 -4.11 17.22 -15.52
CA ARG A 121 -3.89 18.65 -15.80
C ARG A 121 -2.41 19.01 -15.86
N ALA A 122 -1.58 18.45 -14.98
CA ALA A 122 -0.14 18.75 -14.94
C ALA A 122 0.64 18.24 -16.16
N GLY A 123 0.16 17.18 -16.84
CA GLY A 123 0.75 16.64 -18.07
C GLY A 123 0.37 17.39 -19.37
N ARG A 124 -0.49 18.43 -19.29
CA ARG A 124 -0.79 19.34 -20.41
C ARG A 124 -0.14 20.69 -20.16
N GLY A 125 1.19 20.72 -20.04
CA GLY A 125 1.92 21.97 -20.33
C GLY A 125 1.69 22.31 -21.82
N PRO A 126 1.55 23.59 -22.19
CA PRO A 126 1.49 23.96 -23.61
C PRO A 126 2.75 23.42 -24.29
N ALA A 127 2.60 22.85 -25.48
CA ALA A 127 3.73 22.54 -26.33
C ALA A 127 4.41 23.86 -26.71
N THR A 128 5.32 24.33 -25.86
CA THR A 128 6.27 25.38 -26.22
C THR A 128 7.27 24.72 -27.15
N LYS A 129 6.98 24.82 -28.46
CA LYS A 129 8.05 24.94 -29.45
C LYS A 129 8.89 26.13 -29.01
N GLU A 130 10.05 25.88 -28.42
CA GLU A 130 11.05 26.93 -28.31
C GLU A 130 11.45 27.35 -29.75
N PRO A 131 11.37 28.63 -30.10
CA PRO A 131 11.81 29.10 -31.40
C PRO A 131 13.34 29.10 -31.42
N ALA A 132 13.91 28.43 -32.42
CA ALA A 132 15.32 28.59 -32.77
C ALA A 132 15.61 30.08 -33.06
N GLY A 133 16.32 30.73 -32.15
CA GLY A 133 16.88 32.06 -32.36
C GLY A 133 18.19 31.97 -33.15
N PRO A 134 18.50 32.96 -34.01
CA PRO A 134 19.57 32.84 -34.99
C PRO A 134 20.96 33.04 -34.39
N SER A 135 21.88 32.25 -34.92
CA SER A 135 23.34 32.38 -34.84
C SER A 135 23.83 33.83 -34.94
N ALA A 136 24.61 34.26 -33.96
CA ALA A 136 25.58 35.34 -34.11
C ALA A 136 26.98 34.76 -33.85
N ALA A 137 27.77 34.69 -34.91
CA ALA A 137 29.15 34.26 -34.89
C ALA A 137 30.08 35.36 -34.32
N SER A 138 31.11 34.94 -33.60
CA SER A 138 32.42 35.58 -33.62
C SER A 138 33.51 34.51 -33.44
N PRO A 139 34.70 34.71 -34.03
CA PRO A 139 35.59 33.65 -34.49
C PRO A 139 36.82 33.46 -33.60
N ASP A 140 37.59 32.42 -33.93
CA ASP A 140 38.95 32.11 -33.48
C ASP A 140 39.06 31.33 -32.15
N GLU A 141 39.27 30.01 -32.23
CA GLU A 141 40.61 29.40 -32.26
C GLU A 141 40.47 27.87 -32.37
N ASP A 142 41.47 27.25 -32.99
CA ASP A 142 41.53 25.85 -33.39
C ASP A 142 41.13 24.85 -32.28
N ASP A 143 40.02 24.14 -32.49
CA ASP A 143 39.84 22.81 -31.94
C ASP A 143 39.31 21.91 -33.05
N TRP A 144 40.15 20.98 -33.51
CA TRP A 144 39.77 19.88 -34.40
C TRP A 144 38.94 18.82 -33.64
N GLY A 145 37.96 19.29 -32.86
CA GLY A 145 36.96 18.47 -32.19
C GLY A 145 35.83 18.17 -33.15
N LEU A 146 35.90 17.03 -33.83
CA LEU A 146 34.76 16.44 -34.54
C LEU A 146 33.53 16.46 -33.61
N ARG A 147 32.46 17.15 -33.99
CA ARG A 147 31.19 17.11 -33.26
C ARG A 147 30.43 15.86 -33.67
N GLU A 148 29.92 15.11 -32.70
CA GLU A 148 29.15 13.86 -32.91
C GLU A 148 27.93 14.04 -33.84
N GLU A 149 27.51 15.28 -34.07
CA GLU A 149 26.39 15.67 -34.93
C GLU A 149 26.67 15.50 -36.45
N GLU A 150 27.92 15.26 -36.86
CA GLU A 150 28.30 15.01 -38.26
C GLU A 150 28.30 13.52 -38.65
N PHE A 151 28.14 12.61 -37.68
CA PHE A 151 27.82 11.22 -37.97
C PHE A 151 26.30 11.03 -37.91
N GLY A 152 25.71 10.54 -39.01
CA GLY A 152 24.32 10.06 -39.08
C GLY A 152 24.09 8.79 -38.24
N GLY A 153 24.53 8.81 -36.98
CA GLY A 153 24.39 7.75 -36.00
C GLY A 153 23.12 7.94 -35.18
N ILE A 154 22.40 6.85 -34.99
CA ILE A 154 21.31 6.74 -34.02
C ILE A 154 21.96 6.86 -32.63
N GLY A 155 22.09 8.10 -32.13
CA GLY A 155 22.45 8.35 -30.74
C GLY A 155 21.38 7.78 -29.80
N PRO A 156 21.72 7.35 -28.57
CA PRO A 156 20.74 6.85 -27.63
C PRO A 156 19.70 7.95 -27.38
N ILE A 157 18.44 7.67 -27.71
CA ILE A 157 17.31 8.53 -27.36
C ILE A 157 17.30 8.58 -25.84
N ARG A 158 17.81 9.67 -25.25
CA ARG A 158 17.73 9.88 -23.81
C ARG A 158 16.27 10.13 -23.46
N ASP A 159 15.71 9.27 -22.63
CA ASP A 159 14.37 9.48 -22.10
C ASP A 159 14.37 10.78 -21.30
N THR A 160 13.50 11.71 -21.70
CA THR A 160 13.28 12.97 -20.98
C THR A 160 12.18 12.84 -19.93
N LEU A 161 11.47 11.71 -19.93
CA LEU A 161 10.32 11.42 -19.10
C LEU A 161 10.53 10.09 -18.35
N PHE A 162 10.22 10.09 -17.07
CA PHE A 162 10.17 8.87 -16.28
C PHE A 162 9.08 7.93 -16.82
N LEU A 163 9.43 6.68 -17.08
CA LEU A 163 8.58 5.66 -17.73
C LEU A 163 7.93 6.14 -19.05
N GLY A 164 8.57 7.09 -19.75
CA GLY A 164 8.05 7.69 -20.98
C GLY A 164 6.79 8.55 -20.81
N ALA A 165 6.37 8.86 -19.58
CA ALA A 165 5.05 9.47 -19.33
C ALA A 165 5.02 10.57 -18.26
N PHE A 166 6.04 10.67 -17.40
CA PHE A 166 6.03 11.60 -16.26
C PHE A 166 7.26 12.52 -16.29
N SER A 167 7.05 13.83 -16.28
CA SER A 167 8.13 14.80 -16.12
C SER A 167 8.63 14.82 -14.67
N ARG A 168 9.89 15.28 -14.45
CA ARG A 168 10.45 15.47 -13.11
C ARG A 168 9.54 16.31 -12.20
N HIS A 169 9.12 17.48 -12.67
CA HIS A 169 8.21 18.35 -11.93
C HIS A 169 6.85 17.69 -11.65
N GLY A 170 6.32 16.93 -12.63
CA GLY A 170 5.07 16.20 -12.45
C GLY A 170 5.16 15.10 -11.38
N ILE A 171 6.33 14.51 -11.19
CA ILE A 171 6.59 13.53 -10.13
C ILE A 171 6.70 14.21 -8.78
N GLU A 172 7.49 15.28 -8.67
CA GLU A 172 7.61 16.05 -7.42
C GLU A 172 6.25 16.52 -6.92
N LEU A 173 5.44 17.10 -7.80
CA LEU A 173 4.06 17.49 -7.47
C LEU A 173 3.22 16.29 -7.03
N ALA A 174 3.37 15.14 -7.70
CA ALA A 174 2.65 13.93 -7.32
C ALA A 174 3.04 13.45 -5.92
N LEU A 175 4.34 13.44 -5.58
CA LEU A 175 4.82 13.01 -4.25
C LEU A 175 4.27 13.91 -3.12
N GLU A 176 4.13 15.22 -3.38
CA GLU A 176 3.48 16.17 -2.47
C GLU A 176 1.97 15.91 -2.37
N GLU A 177 1.25 15.85 -3.49
CA GLU A 177 -0.20 15.61 -3.49
C GLU A 177 -0.55 14.26 -2.86
N PHE A 178 0.23 13.21 -3.11
CA PHE A 178 0.09 11.89 -2.49
C PHE A 178 0.36 11.92 -0.98
N GLY A 179 0.87 13.02 -0.44
CA GLY A 179 1.16 13.21 0.98
C GLY A 179 2.36 12.38 1.47
N LEU A 180 3.16 11.82 0.54
CA LEU A 180 4.37 11.08 0.89
C LEU A 180 5.37 12.03 1.55
N MET A 181 5.61 13.18 0.93
CA MET A 181 6.53 14.21 1.45
C MET A 181 6.08 14.71 2.82
N ASP A 182 4.79 15.01 2.99
CA ASP A 182 4.24 15.40 4.29
C ASP A 182 4.37 14.32 5.36
N ARG A 183 4.19 13.05 4.97
CA ARG A 183 4.39 11.95 5.91
C ARG A 183 5.85 11.83 6.32
N LEU A 184 6.79 11.97 5.40
CA LEU A 184 8.22 11.99 5.72
C LEU A 184 8.58 13.19 6.62
N ARG A 185 8.05 14.40 6.36
CA ARG A 185 8.19 15.56 7.26
C ARG A 185 7.70 15.29 8.68
N ARG A 186 6.53 14.65 8.82
CA ARG A 186 5.98 14.25 10.13
C ARG A 186 6.83 13.20 10.86
N LEU A 187 7.58 12.38 10.12
CA LEU A 187 8.58 11.46 10.66
C LEU A 187 9.92 12.18 10.96
N GLY A 188 9.94 13.51 10.86
CA GLY A 188 11.09 14.34 11.19
C GLY A 188 12.16 14.40 10.11
N PHE A 189 11.90 13.94 8.89
CA PHE A 189 12.82 14.15 7.76
C PHE A 189 12.68 15.59 7.25
N GLN A 190 13.79 16.32 7.21
CA GLN A 190 13.89 17.69 6.69
C GLN A 190 14.81 17.69 5.46
N ASP A 191 14.82 18.78 4.69
CA ASP A 191 15.74 19.01 3.56
C ASP A 191 15.83 17.82 2.59
N MET A 192 14.67 17.26 2.26
CA MET A 192 14.58 16.10 1.36
C MET A 192 14.79 16.52 -0.09
N MET A 193 15.66 15.81 -0.80
CA MET A 193 15.87 15.94 -2.24
C MET A 193 15.28 14.75 -2.99
N VAL A 194 14.62 15.04 -4.11
CA VAL A 194 14.14 14.03 -5.06
C VAL A 194 15.09 13.99 -6.25
N THR A 195 15.71 12.84 -6.47
CA THR A 195 16.56 12.59 -7.64
C THR A 195 15.92 11.53 -8.53
N ILE A 196 16.11 11.72 -9.85
CA ILE A 196 15.58 10.83 -10.88
C ILE A 196 16.74 10.54 -11.83
N ASP A 197 16.95 9.26 -12.07
CA ASP A 197 17.91 8.70 -13.01
C ASP A 197 17.15 7.95 -14.11
N LEU A 198 17.41 8.32 -15.35
CA LEU A 198 16.77 7.78 -16.56
C LEU A 198 17.77 7.03 -17.44
N ASP A 199 19.06 7.04 -17.07
CA ASP A 199 20.15 6.53 -17.91
C ASP A 199 20.46 5.04 -17.63
N ASP A 200 19.96 4.48 -16.53
CA ASP A 200 20.19 3.08 -16.17
C ASP A 200 19.41 2.13 -17.11
N PRO A 201 20.09 1.22 -17.84
CA PRO A 201 19.46 0.31 -18.80
C PRO A 201 18.50 -0.70 -18.16
N LEU A 202 18.59 -0.90 -16.84
CA LEU A 202 17.71 -1.81 -16.09
C LEU A 202 16.38 -1.15 -15.70
N GLY A 203 16.26 0.16 -15.83
CA GLY A 203 15.03 0.89 -15.55
C GLY A 203 15.27 2.24 -14.86
N HIS A 204 14.22 3.04 -14.79
CA HIS A 204 14.32 4.40 -14.27
C HIS A 204 14.28 4.35 -12.74
N THR A 205 15.15 5.14 -12.10
CA THR A 205 15.25 5.19 -10.64
C THR A 205 14.74 6.52 -10.12
N LEU A 206 13.93 6.47 -9.06
CA LEU A 206 13.53 7.61 -8.26
C LEU A 206 14.05 7.41 -6.84
N ARG A 207 14.74 8.42 -6.31
CA ARG A 207 15.32 8.39 -4.96
C ARG A 207 14.94 9.64 -4.18
N ILE A 208 14.65 9.46 -2.89
CA ILE A 208 14.47 10.52 -1.91
C ILE A 208 15.52 10.35 -0.81
N SER A 209 16.35 11.37 -0.62
CA SER A 209 17.42 11.41 0.38
C SER A 209 17.33 12.70 1.19
N THR A 210 17.96 12.73 2.37
CA THR A 210 18.13 13.98 3.16
C THR A 210 19.40 14.71 2.75
N GLY A 211 19.39 16.05 2.84
CA GLY A 211 20.58 16.89 2.61
C GLY A 211 21.75 16.63 3.57
N GLU A 212 21.50 16.09 4.77
CA GLU A 212 22.55 15.81 5.77
C GLU A 212 23.48 14.64 5.37
N ASP A 213 23.01 13.71 4.53
CA ASP A 213 23.82 12.62 3.95
C ASP A 213 23.15 12.08 2.67
N PRO A 214 23.63 12.48 1.47
CA PRO A 214 23.11 11.99 0.20
C PRO A 214 23.25 10.48 -0.01
N GLY A 215 24.13 9.81 0.75
CA GLY A 215 24.35 8.37 0.68
C GLY A 215 23.28 7.55 1.41
N LEU A 216 22.46 8.17 2.26
CA LEU A 216 21.40 7.52 3.04
C LEU A 216 20.03 7.80 2.42
N ALA A 217 19.70 7.06 1.36
CA ALA A 217 18.37 7.09 0.76
C ALA A 217 17.30 6.63 1.78
N ILE A 218 16.29 7.47 1.96
CA ILE A 218 15.08 7.20 2.75
C ILE A 218 14.15 6.29 1.95
N PHE A 219 13.99 6.64 0.67
CA PHE A 219 13.13 5.98 -0.28
C PHE A 219 13.86 5.84 -1.60
N GLU A 220 13.82 4.67 -2.21
CA GLU A 220 14.31 4.45 -3.56
C GLU A 220 13.43 3.43 -4.26
N VAL A 221 13.04 3.72 -5.49
CA VAL A 221 12.31 2.77 -6.32
C VAL A 221 12.92 2.76 -7.71
N ARG A 222 13.18 1.56 -8.24
CA ARG A 222 13.59 1.35 -9.63
C ARG A 222 12.49 0.62 -10.37
N LEU A 223 12.05 1.24 -11.45
CA LEU A 223 10.89 0.81 -12.21
C LEU A 223 11.23 0.66 -13.68
N ARG A 224 10.67 -0.36 -14.31
CA ARG A 224 10.72 -0.54 -15.76
C ARG A 224 9.37 -1.00 -16.28
N VAL A 225 9.00 -0.54 -17.47
CA VAL A 225 7.86 -1.13 -18.19
C VAL A 225 8.36 -2.33 -18.98
N ASP A 226 7.78 -3.50 -18.73
CA ASP A 226 8.10 -4.74 -19.42
C ASP A 226 6.86 -5.33 -20.08
N ARG A 227 6.87 -5.37 -21.41
CA ARG A 227 5.80 -5.98 -22.24
C ARG A 227 6.21 -7.35 -22.80
N ALA A 228 7.44 -7.79 -22.53
CA ALA A 228 7.98 -9.08 -22.94
C ALA A 228 7.85 -10.14 -21.83
N LEU A 229 7.71 -9.71 -20.57
CA LEU A 229 7.55 -10.59 -19.40
C LEU A 229 6.47 -11.66 -19.59
N ARG A 230 5.36 -11.28 -20.23
CA ARG A 230 4.30 -12.23 -20.59
C ARG A 230 3.63 -11.80 -21.91
N PRO A 231 3.50 -12.70 -22.90
CA PRO A 231 2.83 -12.38 -24.15
C PRO A 231 1.42 -11.83 -23.93
N GLY A 232 1.11 -10.69 -24.55
CA GLY A 232 -0.23 -10.07 -24.47
C GLY A 232 -0.51 -9.31 -23.18
N SER A 233 0.47 -9.12 -22.29
CA SER A 233 0.30 -8.33 -21.07
C SER A 233 1.50 -7.39 -20.83
N GLY A 234 1.22 -6.17 -20.38
CA GLY A 234 2.24 -5.21 -19.98
C GLY A 234 2.37 -5.12 -18.45
N PHE A 235 3.61 -5.02 -17.94
CA PHE A 235 3.86 -4.94 -16.51
C PHE A 235 4.70 -3.72 -16.15
N LEU A 236 4.42 -3.15 -14.99
CA LEU A 236 5.38 -2.30 -14.28
C LEU A 236 6.21 -3.22 -13.39
N VAL A 237 7.49 -3.36 -13.70
CA VAL A 237 8.41 -4.19 -12.93
C VAL A 237 9.10 -3.33 -11.87
N VAL A 238 9.03 -3.77 -10.62
CA VAL A 238 9.80 -3.18 -9.51
C VAL A 238 11.09 -3.99 -9.36
N GLU A 239 12.17 -3.44 -9.90
CA GLU A 239 13.50 -4.05 -9.84
C GLU A 239 14.16 -3.82 -8.47
N TRP A 240 13.85 -2.69 -7.84
CA TRP A 240 14.38 -2.33 -6.53
C TRP A 240 13.37 -1.48 -5.76
N LEU A 241 13.24 -1.73 -4.46
CA LEU A 241 12.47 -0.90 -3.55
C LEU A 241 13.15 -0.83 -2.19
N LEU A 242 13.47 0.38 -1.77
CA LEU A 242 14.04 0.71 -0.47
C LEU A 242 13.12 1.70 0.24
N ILE A 243 12.76 1.39 1.48
CA ILE A 243 11.94 2.25 2.34
C ILE A 243 12.43 2.07 3.77
N GLN A 244 13.19 3.01 4.30
CA GLN A 244 13.88 2.84 5.58
C GLN A 244 14.11 4.14 6.34
N ASP A 245 14.22 4.03 7.66
CA ASP A 245 14.77 5.08 8.52
C ASP A 245 16.18 4.71 8.98
N ALA A 246 17.19 5.23 8.30
CA ALA A 246 18.57 4.96 8.66
C ALA A 246 19.03 5.69 9.94
N ARG A 247 18.27 6.69 10.41
CA ARG A 247 18.59 7.47 11.63
C ARG A 247 18.14 6.76 12.89
N SER A 248 17.11 5.94 12.79
CA SER A 248 16.54 5.21 13.92
C SER A 248 17.45 4.06 14.34
N SER A 249 17.82 4.02 15.61
CA SER A 249 18.49 2.86 16.20
C SER A 249 17.48 1.74 16.48
N PHE A 250 17.96 0.50 16.42
CA PHE A 250 17.18 -0.69 16.71
C PHE A 250 16.49 -0.60 18.07
N GLU A 251 15.16 -0.53 18.09
CA GLU A 251 14.38 -0.77 19.30
C GLU A 251 14.07 -2.26 19.46
N MET A 252 14.39 -2.83 20.62
CA MET A 252 14.14 -4.23 20.95
C MET A 252 12.64 -4.62 20.89
N SER A 253 11.74 -3.61 20.91
CA SER A 253 10.29 -3.75 20.75
C SER A 253 9.84 -4.09 19.32
N ARG A 254 10.67 -3.80 18.31
CA ARG A 254 10.40 -4.01 16.87
C ARG A 254 11.63 -4.60 16.18
N PRO A 255 11.84 -5.93 16.25
CA PRO A 255 12.98 -6.55 15.64
C PRO A 255 12.95 -6.40 14.11
N LEU A 256 14.12 -6.18 13.52
CA LEU A 256 14.30 -6.16 12.07
C LEU A 256 13.89 -7.51 11.46
N LEU A 257 13.27 -7.43 10.28
CA LEU A 257 12.97 -8.61 9.48
C LEU A 257 14.24 -9.10 8.76
N PRO A 258 14.29 -10.37 8.35
CA PRO A 258 15.38 -10.87 7.52
C PRO A 258 15.65 -9.96 6.31
N GLY A 259 16.93 -9.68 6.06
CA GLY A 259 17.38 -8.79 4.98
C GLY A 259 17.31 -7.28 5.29
N GLN A 260 16.65 -6.85 6.37
CA GLN A 260 16.60 -5.43 6.73
C GLN A 260 17.87 -5.00 7.48
N LYS A 261 18.48 -3.91 7.01
CA LYS A 261 19.58 -3.23 7.70
C LYS A 261 19.09 -2.14 8.66
N HIS A 262 17.96 -1.52 8.32
CA HIS A 262 17.36 -0.41 9.07
C HIS A 262 15.85 -0.64 9.24
N PRO A 263 15.22 -0.03 10.27
CA PRO A 263 13.78 -0.08 10.43
C PRO A 263 13.04 0.47 9.20
N GLY A 264 11.98 -0.22 8.77
CA GLY A 264 11.13 0.27 7.67
C GLY A 264 10.18 1.38 8.11
N LEU A 265 9.87 2.31 7.21
CA LEU A 265 8.93 3.42 7.48
C LEU A 265 7.45 3.04 7.42
N GLY A 266 7.15 1.77 7.12
CA GLY A 266 5.78 1.27 7.00
C GLY A 266 5.03 1.77 5.75
N LEU A 267 5.73 2.33 4.77
CA LEU A 267 5.13 2.95 3.57
C LEU A 267 4.87 1.98 2.41
N LEU A 268 5.23 0.71 2.54
CA LEU A 268 5.17 -0.26 1.44
C LEU A 268 3.79 -0.34 0.79
N ARG A 269 2.72 -0.33 1.59
CA ARG A 269 1.34 -0.42 1.08
C ARG A 269 0.93 0.83 0.32
N ASP A 270 1.26 2.02 0.86
CA ASP A 270 1.00 3.28 0.19
C ASP A 270 1.78 3.35 -1.14
N THR A 271 3.05 2.94 -1.14
CA THR A 271 3.89 2.86 -2.35
C THR A 271 3.30 1.89 -3.37
N ALA A 272 2.93 0.67 -2.97
CA ALA A 272 2.32 -0.29 -3.87
C ALA A 272 1.00 0.23 -4.48
N ALA A 273 0.20 0.98 -3.72
CA ALA A 273 -1.03 1.58 -4.20
C ALA A 273 -0.78 2.65 -5.26
N VAL A 274 0.24 3.49 -5.06
CA VAL A 274 0.66 4.49 -6.07
C VAL A 274 1.15 3.80 -7.34
N LEU A 275 1.98 2.76 -7.21
CA LEU A 275 2.47 2.00 -8.37
C LEU A 275 1.33 1.31 -9.12
N TYR A 276 0.35 0.76 -8.40
CA TYR A 276 -0.87 0.20 -8.99
C TYR A 276 -1.61 1.24 -9.85
N VAL A 277 -1.74 2.48 -9.36
CA VAL A 277 -2.37 3.58 -10.10
C VAL A 277 -1.51 4.02 -11.30
N VAL A 278 -0.18 3.96 -11.19
CA VAL A 278 0.72 4.15 -12.34
C VAL A 278 0.47 3.09 -13.40
N CYS A 279 0.29 1.81 -13.03
CA CYS A 279 -0.09 0.76 -13.97
C CYS A 279 -1.40 1.09 -14.69
N GLU A 280 -2.46 1.51 -13.96
CA GLU A 280 -3.73 1.91 -14.57
C GLU A 280 -3.53 3.06 -15.57
N ARG A 281 -2.71 4.05 -15.22
CA ARG A 281 -2.42 5.20 -16.09
C ARG A 281 -1.65 4.82 -17.35
N LEU A 282 -0.73 3.87 -17.25
CA LEU A 282 0.10 3.42 -18.37
C LEU A 282 -0.57 2.32 -19.21
N GLY A 283 -1.79 1.90 -18.84
CA GLY A 283 -2.50 0.80 -19.50
C GLY A 283 -1.75 -0.53 -19.35
N LEU A 284 -1.17 -0.77 -18.18
CA LEU A 284 -0.45 -2.00 -17.83
C LEU A 284 -1.38 -2.95 -17.07
N ASP A 285 -1.16 -4.24 -17.26
CA ASP A 285 -1.98 -5.32 -16.74
C ASP A 285 -1.64 -5.70 -15.30
N GLY A 286 -0.44 -5.38 -14.82
CA GLY A 286 -0.04 -5.70 -13.45
C GLY A 286 1.22 -4.98 -12.98
N LEU A 287 1.42 -5.00 -11.67
CA LEU A 287 2.69 -4.71 -11.02
C LEU A 287 3.43 -6.04 -10.79
N ALA A 288 4.70 -6.12 -11.14
CA ALA A 288 5.50 -7.34 -11.06
C ALA A 288 6.76 -7.11 -10.23
N PHE A 289 7.13 -8.07 -9.39
CA PHE A 289 8.38 -8.04 -8.62
C PHE A 289 8.75 -9.44 -8.12
N THR A 290 10.00 -9.63 -7.69
CA THR A 290 10.50 -10.90 -7.17
C THR A 290 10.77 -10.79 -5.66
N PRO A 291 9.89 -11.27 -4.77
CA PRO A 291 10.08 -11.16 -3.33
C PRO A 291 11.26 -12.00 -2.83
N SER A 292 12.35 -11.33 -2.44
CA SER A 292 13.55 -11.98 -1.89
C SER A 292 13.32 -12.73 -0.57
N HIS A 293 12.27 -12.38 0.17
CA HIS A 293 11.90 -13.04 1.42
C HIS A 293 10.39 -13.33 1.50
N PHE A 294 10.04 -14.37 2.26
CA PHE A 294 8.66 -14.82 2.47
C PHE A 294 7.70 -13.71 2.93
N HIS A 295 8.18 -12.79 3.77
CA HIS A 295 7.34 -11.72 4.31
C HIS A 295 6.94 -10.69 3.25
N MET A 296 7.76 -10.47 2.22
CA MET A 296 7.43 -9.58 1.10
C MET A 296 6.30 -10.15 0.25
N ALA A 297 6.35 -11.45 -0.04
CA ALA A 297 5.24 -12.16 -0.68
C ALA A 297 3.97 -12.14 0.18
N SER A 298 4.12 -12.32 1.50
CA SER A 298 3.00 -12.31 2.45
C SER A 298 2.34 -10.94 2.59
N LEU A 299 3.10 -9.84 2.54
CA LEU A 299 2.58 -8.47 2.61
C LEU A 299 1.73 -8.08 1.40
N SER A 300 1.90 -8.81 0.29
CA SER A 300 1.22 -8.56 -0.97
C SER A 300 -0.12 -9.29 -1.07
N GLN A 301 -0.46 -10.13 -0.10
CA GLN A 301 -1.76 -10.80 -0.03
C GLN A 301 -2.88 -9.84 0.43
N PRO A 302 -4.12 -10.05 -0.04
CA PRO A 302 -4.57 -11.14 -0.94
C PRO A 302 -4.35 -10.89 -2.44
N GLN A 303 -3.82 -9.73 -2.84
CA GLN A 303 -3.78 -9.33 -4.26
C GLN A 303 -2.66 -10.01 -5.06
N GLY A 304 -1.50 -10.27 -4.43
CA GLY A 304 -0.34 -10.83 -5.09
C GLY A 304 -0.49 -12.32 -5.37
N VAL A 305 -0.12 -12.73 -6.58
CA VAL A 305 -0.20 -14.12 -7.03
C VAL A 305 1.10 -14.47 -7.75
N PHE A 306 1.66 -15.65 -7.48
CA PHE A 306 2.70 -16.23 -8.32
C PHE A 306 2.03 -16.83 -9.55
N PRO A 307 2.31 -16.38 -10.78
CA PRO A 307 1.68 -16.90 -11.99
C PRO A 307 2.11 -18.34 -12.30
N ASP A 308 3.29 -18.76 -11.83
CA ASP A 308 3.69 -20.16 -11.86
C ASP A 308 2.94 -20.97 -10.77
N PRO A 309 2.19 -22.02 -11.14
CA PRO A 309 1.41 -22.79 -10.17
C PRO A 309 2.25 -23.48 -9.09
N ALA A 310 3.47 -23.91 -9.39
CA ALA A 310 4.33 -24.57 -8.42
C ALA A 310 4.88 -23.58 -7.39
N SER A 311 5.28 -22.39 -7.82
CA SER A 311 5.69 -21.29 -6.93
C SER A 311 4.53 -20.82 -6.04
N GLN A 312 3.32 -20.70 -6.59
CA GLN A 312 2.12 -20.39 -5.80
C GLN A 312 1.84 -21.47 -4.76
N ALA A 313 1.88 -22.75 -5.14
CA ALA A 313 1.65 -23.86 -4.23
C ALA A 313 2.71 -23.94 -3.12
N ARG A 314 3.98 -23.66 -3.45
CA ARG A 314 5.09 -23.56 -2.50
C ARG A 314 4.85 -22.44 -1.49
N PHE A 315 4.45 -21.26 -1.95
CA PHE A 315 4.12 -20.13 -1.08
C PHE A 315 2.97 -20.46 -0.13
N GLU A 316 1.89 -21.06 -0.63
CA GLU A 316 0.76 -21.51 0.20
C GLU A 316 1.18 -22.57 1.23
N ALA A 317 2.12 -23.45 0.89
CA ALA A 317 2.69 -24.40 1.84
C ALA A 317 3.45 -23.70 2.98
N PHE A 318 4.23 -22.66 2.69
CA PHE A 318 4.86 -21.83 3.74
C PHE A 318 3.82 -21.12 4.60
N GLN A 319 2.76 -20.58 4.01
CA GLN A 319 1.66 -19.96 4.77
C GLN A 319 0.99 -20.97 5.72
N ARG A 320 0.73 -22.19 5.25
CA ARG A 320 0.18 -23.26 6.11
C ARG A 320 1.14 -23.62 7.24
N ALA A 321 2.43 -23.81 6.93
CA ALA A 321 3.45 -24.19 7.91
C ALA A 321 3.73 -23.09 8.96
N THR A 322 3.50 -21.83 8.62
CA THR A 322 3.70 -20.68 9.52
C THR A 322 2.42 -20.20 10.21
N ARG A 323 1.29 -20.89 9.98
CA ARG A 323 -0.01 -20.52 10.56
C ARG A 323 0.07 -20.43 12.10
N GLY A 324 -0.50 -19.35 12.64
CA GLY A 324 -0.51 -19.07 14.08
C GLY A 324 0.71 -18.33 14.62
N LEU A 325 1.76 -18.14 13.82
CA LEU A 325 2.88 -17.26 14.18
C LEU A 325 2.54 -15.79 13.91
N ARG A 326 3.13 -14.87 14.69
CA ARG A 326 3.12 -13.45 14.33
C ARG A 326 3.95 -13.24 13.06
N PHE A 327 3.64 -12.19 12.31
CA PHE A 327 4.27 -11.90 11.02
C PHE A 327 5.82 -11.97 11.03
N GLY A 328 6.47 -11.27 11.96
CA GLY A 328 7.94 -11.29 12.08
C GLY A 328 8.51 -12.62 12.57
N GLU A 329 7.73 -13.41 13.32
CA GLU A 329 8.13 -14.76 13.74
C GLU A 329 8.06 -15.74 12.57
N ALA A 330 7.00 -15.65 11.75
CA ALA A 330 6.83 -16.43 10.54
C ALA A 330 8.00 -16.18 9.57
N SER A 331 8.33 -14.92 9.31
CA SER A 331 9.47 -14.59 8.45
C SER A 331 10.78 -15.19 8.95
N ARG A 332 11.07 -15.04 10.25
CA ARG A 332 12.29 -15.61 10.86
C ARG A 332 12.26 -17.13 10.92
N ALA A 333 11.09 -17.76 10.94
CA ALA A 333 10.98 -19.22 10.91
C ALA A 333 11.34 -19.77 9.53
N VAL A 334 10.88 -19.11 8.46
CA VAL A 334 11.24 -19.48 7.09
C VAL A 334 12.73 -19.23 6.84
N ASP A 335 13.20 -18.02 7.15
CA ASP A 335 14.59 -17.62 6.87
C ASP A 335 15.61 -18.42 7.70
N GLY A 336 15.29 -18.69 8.97
CA GLY A 336 16.11 -19.51 9.86
C GLY A 336 16.00 -21.02 9.65
N GLY A 337 15.36 -21.49 8.57
CA GLY A 337 15.27 -22.92 8.24
C GLY A 337 14.46 -23.78 9.22
N ARG A 338 13.55 -23.16 10.00
CA ARG A 338 12.67 -23.84 10.97
C ARG A 338 11.43 -24.47 10.35
N ILE A 339 11.28 -24.35 9.03
CA ILE A 339 10.28 -25.05 8.24
C ILE A 339 10.98 -26.20 7.50
N ARG A 340 10.46 -27.42 7.63
CA ARG A 340 10.97 -28.62 6.97
C ARG A 340 10.00 -29.08 5.90
N ASP A 341 10.54 -29.56 4.79
CA ASP A 341 9.81 -30.38 3.84
C ASP A 341 9.82 -31.83 4.33
N THR A 342 8.66 -32.34 4.73
CA THR A 342 8.50 -33.69 5.24
C THR A 342 8.63 -34.76 4.15
N ALA A 343 8.41 -34.40 2.88
CA ALA A 343 8.60 -35.32 1.76
C ALA A 343 10.09 -35.50 1.43
N ALA A 344 10.85 -34.41 1.46
CA ALA A 344 12.28 -34.40 1.14
C ALA A 344 13.21 -34.59 2.36
N ALA A 345 12.65 -34.63 3.57
CA ALA A 345 13.37 -34.66 4.85
C ALA A 345 14.43 -33.55 5.02
N ALA A 346 14.25 -32.41 4.34
CA ALA A 346 15.21 -31.30 4.29
C ALA A 346 14.56 -29.97 4.74
N PRO A 347 15.34 -28.94 5.11
CA PRO A 347 14.81 -27.59 5.33
C PRO A 347 14.09 -27.07 4.07
N ALA A 348 12.90 -26.52 4.24
CA ALA A 348 12.17 -25.85 3.17
C ALA A 348 12.76 -24.45 2.97
N VAL A 349 13.46 -24.25 1.85
CA VAL A 349 14.16 -23.00 1.54
C VAL A 349 13.22 -22.03 0.81
N TRP A 350 13.22 -20.74 1.17
CA TRP A 350 12.53 -19.73 0.38
C TRP A 350 13.26 -19.53 -0.96
N ILE A 351 12.55 -19.68 -2.07
CA ILE A 351 13.08 -19.47 -3.42
C ILE A 351 12.31 -18.28 -4.00
N PRO A 352 12.98 -17.13 -4.24
CA PRO A 352 12.34 -15.99 -4.88
C PRO A 352 11.91 -16.37 -6.30
N ASP A 353 10.69 -15.97 -6.67
CA ASP A 353 10.16 -16.11 -8.02
C ASP A 353 9.24 -14.93 -8.34
N LEU A 354 8.88 -14.74 -9.61
CA LEU A 354 8.05 -13.64 -10.07
C LEU A 354 6.68 -13.65 -9.38
N MET A 355 6.32 -12.57 -8.69
CA MET A 355 4.99 -12.31 -8.17
C MET A 355 4.34 -11.17 -8.94
N ILE A 356 3.04 -11.29 -9.19
CA ILE A 356 2.22 -10.31 -9.91
C ILE A 356 1.09 -9.83 -9.01
N LEU A 357 0.89 -8.51 -8.95
CA LEU A 357 -0.33 -7.88 -8.47
C LEU A 357 -1.15 -7.50 -9.71
N PRO A 358 -2.22 -8.24 -10.03
CA PRO A 358 -2.98 -8.00 -11.23
C PRO A 358 -3.79 -6.70 -11.11
N VAL A 359 -3.71 -5.88 -12.15
CA VAL A 359 -4.38 -4.57 -12.26
C VAL A 359 -5.57 -4.68 -13.21
N SER A 360 -5.35 -5.22 -14.41
CA SER A 360 -6.40 -5.31 -15.43
C SER A 360 -7.48 -6.35 -15.05
N PRO A 361 -8.76 -6.11 -15.38
CA PRO A 361 -9.83 -7.06 -15.10
C PRO A 361 -9.57 -8.46 -15.68
N ALA A 362 -9.04 -8.52 -16.91
CA ALA A 362 -8.73 -9.79 -17.58
C ALA A 362 -7.67 -10.60 -16.82
N LEU A 363 -6.58 -9.95 -16.38
CA LEU A 363 -5.53 -10.65 -15.63
C LEU A 363 -6.00 -11.08 -14.23
N LYS A 364 -6.83 -10.26 -13.57
CA LYS A 364 -7.46 -10.61 -12.30
C LYS A 364 -8.33 -11.86 -12.43
N GLU A 365 -9.19 -11.91 -13.43
CA GLU A 365 -10.07 -13.05 -13.67
C GLU A 365 -9.26 -14.32 -13.98
N GLU A 366 -8.23 -14.19 -14.80
CA GLU A 366 -7.38 -15.30 -15.18
C GLU A 366 -6.65 -15.93 -13.98
N LEU A 367 -5.98 -15.10 -13.17
CA LEU A 367 -5.23 -15.55 -11.98
C LEU A 367 -6.15 -15.93 -10.81
N ALA A 368 -7.41 -15.50 -10.82
CA ALA A 368 -8.42 -15.95 -9.86
C ALA A 368 -9.19 -17.19 -10.32
N SER A 369 -8.99 -17.63 -11.58
CA SER A 369 -9.84 -18.64 -12.23
C SER A 369 -9.81 -20.00 -11.52
N PRO A 370 -10.92 -20.77 -11.55
CA PRO A 370 -10.92 -22.14 -11.04
C PRO A 370 -9.90 -23.05 -11.75
N GLY A 371 -9.62 -22.76 -13.03
CA GLY A 371 -8.61 -23.48 -13.81
C GLY A 371 -7.20 -23.27 -13.24
N PHE A 372 -6.84 -22.02 -12.94
CA PHE A 372 -5.57 -21.71 -12.29
C PHE A 372 -5.46 -22.38 -10.90
N ARG A 373 -6.49 -22.25 -10.06
CA ARG A 373 -6.53 -22.88 -8.73
C ARG A 373 -6.37 -24.40 -8.79
N ARG A 374 -6.94 -25.08 -9.80
CA ARG A 374 -6.75 -26.53 -10.00
C ARG A 374 -5.29 -26.87 -10.32
N ARG A 375 -4.61 -26.07 -11.14
CA ARG A 375 -3.17 -26.26 -11.42
C ARG A 375 -2.33 -26.07 -10.16
N VAL A 376 -2.62 -25.04 -9.35
CA VAL A 376 -1.95 -24.83 -8.05
C VAL A 376 -2.18 -26.02 -7.11
N ALA A 377 -3.42 -26.51 -7.03
CA ALA A 377 -3.76 -27.66 -6.19
C ALA A 377 -3.06 -28.95 -6.64
N ALA A 378 -2.86 -29.15 -7.95
CA ALA A 378 -2.12 -30.30 -8.47
C ALA A 378 -0.63 -30.28 -8.05
N GLU A 379 -0.06 -29.10 -7.83
CA GLU A 379 1.31 -28.93 -7.35
C GLU A 379 1.43 -29.00 -5.81
N ALA A 380 0.32 -28.90 -5.08
CA ALA A 380 0.33 -28.75 -3.61
C ALA A 380 0.97 -29.95 -2.89
N ASP A 381 0.78 -31.16 -3.40
CA ASP A 381 1.32 -32.39 -2.79
C ASP A 381 2.85 -32.47 -2.83
N ARG A 382 3.50 -31.68 -3.70
CA ARG A 382 4.96 -31.57 -3.78
C ARG A 382 5.57 -30.84 -2.59
N PHE A 383 4.79 -30.01 -1.88
CA PHE A 383 5.29 -29.11 -0.84
C PHE A 383 4.65 -29.43 0.51
N ARG A 384 5.20 -30.44 1.20
CA ARG A 384 4.69 -30.90 2.50
C ARG A 384 5.43 -30.24 3.65
N PHE A 385 5.22 -28.93 3.79
CA PHE A 385 5.96 -28.11 4.75
C PHE A 385 5.35 -28.16 6.14
N ALA A 386 6.18 -28.38 7.15
CA ALA A 386 5.80 -28.38 8.55
C ALA A 386 6.81 -27.59 9.39
N ARG A 387 6.33 -26.91 10.42
CA ARG A 387 7.20 -26.26 11.40
C ARG A 387 7.82 -27.30 12.31
N THR A 388 9.14 -27.23 12.51
CA THR A 388 9.81 -27.97 13.57
C THR A 388 9.60 -27.23 14.89
N ASP A 389 8.83 -27.80 15.81
CA ASP A 389 8.70 -27.28 17.17
C ASP A 389 9.93 -27.67 18.00
N HIS A 390 11.09 -27.07 17.71
CA HIS A 390 12.16 -27.02 18.70
C HIS A 390 11.97 -25.73 19.51
N LYS A 391 11.56 -25.91 20.77
CA LYS A 391 11.72 -24.90 21.82
C LYS A 391 13.20 -24.49 21.83
N LEU A 392 13.46 -23.25 21.45
CA LEU A 392 14.67 -22.53 21.89
C LEU A 392 14.36 -21.90 23.24
#